data_AF-A0A2G9MPX7-F1
#
_entry.id   AF-A0A2G9MPX7-F1
#
_cell.length_a   1.000
_cell.length_b   1.000
_cell.length_c   1.000
_cell.angle_alpha   90.00
_cell.angle_beta   90.00
_cell.angle_gamma   90.00
#
_symmetry.space_group_name_H-M   'P 1'
#
loop_
_entity.id
_entity.type
_entity.pdbx_description
1 polymer ?
#
loop_
_entity_poly.entity_id
_entity_poly.type
_entity_poly.pdbx_seq_one_letter_code
_entity_poly.pdbx_strand_id
1 'polypeptide(L)' 'MGKYKIEQNLDECIGCMACQSVAEDVWEQAEVDGAFKAKPKKEEFDDDELAKVKESAEICPVQCVHIINKESGEKII' A
#
# COMPACT_ATOMS: atom_id res chain seq x y z
N MET A 1 -5.52 -9.53 13.66
CA MET A 1 -5.10 -8.12 13.72
C MET A 1 -3.66 -8.13 13.30
N GLY A 2 -3.34 -7.53 12.16
CA GLY A 2 -1.96 -7.50 11.67
C GLY A 2 -1.14 -6.49 12.48
N LYS A 3 0.16 -6.75 12.61
CA LYS A 3 1.12 -5.87 13.27
C LYS A 3 1.30 -4.52 12.56
N TYR A 4 1.16 -4.51 11.24
CA TYR A 4 1.34 -3.32 10.41
C TYR A 4 0.02 -2.92 9.73
N LYS A 5 -0.07 -1.65 9.36
CA LYS A 5 -1.18 -1.06 8.59
C LYS A 5 -0.67 -0.35 7.35
N ILE A 6 -1.34 -0.56 6.21
CA ILE A 6 -1.18 0.22 4.99
C ILE A 6 -2.06 1.47 5.10
N GLU A 7 -1.46 2.65 4.91
CA GLU A 7 -2.19 3.90 4.75
C GLU A 7 -1.91 4.48 3.35
N GLN A 8 -2.95 4.54 2.52
CA GLN A 8 -2.85 5.03 1.16
C GLN A 8 -3.55 6.39 1.02
N ASN A 9 -2.85 7.38 0.48
CA ASN A 9 -3.46 8.62 0.02
C ASN A 9 -4.03 8.42 -1.39
N LEU A 10 -5.34 8.23 -1.48
CA LEU A 10 -6.03 8.04 -2.75
C LEU A 10 -6.04 9.30 -3.62
N ASP A 11 -5.97 10.50 -3.04
CA ASP A 11 -5.96 11.75 -3.80
C ASP A 11 -4.66 11.93 -4.60
N GLU A 12 -3.54 11.47 -4.04
CA GLU A 12 -2.24 11.49 -4.69
C GLU A 12 -2.02 10.29 -5.64
N CYS A 13 -2.80 9.22 -5.49
CA CYS A 13 -2.66 8.03 -6.31
C CYS A 13 -3.04 8.31 -7.78
N ILE A 14 -2.03 8.23 -8.67
CA ILE A 14 -2.17 8.46 -10.11
C ILE A 14 -2.53 7.21 -10.93
N GLY A 15 -2.80 6.08 -10.29
CA GLY A 15 -3.22 4.86 -10.99
C GLY A 15 -2.14 4.19 -11.86
N CYS A 16 -0.86 4.38 -11.55
CA CYS A 16 0.25 3.81 -12.34
C CYS A 16 0.44 2.28 -12.22
N MET A 17 -0.21 1.64 -11.23
CA MET A 17 -0.15 0.20 -10.94
C MET A 17 1.25 -0.37 -10.64
N ALA A 18 2.24 0.47 -10.35
CA ALA A 18 3.58 0.00 -9.98
C ALA A 18 3.57 -0.89 -8.72
N CYS A 19 2.79 -0.53 -7.70
CA CYS A 19 2.64 -1.34 -6.48
C CYS A 19 2.00 -2.71 -6.77
N GLN A 20 1.03 -2.78 -7.68
CA GLN A 20 0.39 -4.03 -8.08
C GLN A 20 1.35 -4.94 -8.84
N SER A 21 2.24 -4.38 -9.67
CA SER A 21 3.25 -5.18 -10.38
C SER A 21 4.26 -5.87 -9.45
N VAL A 22 4.50 -5.31 -8.26
CA VAL A 22 5.42 -5.87 -7.25
C VAL A 22 4.69 -6.81 -6.30
N ALA A 23 3.46 -6.46 -5.92
CA ALA A 23 2.71 -7.15 -4.88
C ALA A 23 1.25 -7.36 -5.31
N GLU A 24 1.05 -8.18 -6.34
CA GLU A 24 -0.27 -8.49 -6.91
C GLU A 24 -1.24 -9.15 -5.91
N ASP A 25 -0.73 -9.81 -4.89
CA ASP A 25 -1.49 -10.41 -3.79
C ASP A 25 -1.90 -9.40 -2.72
N VAL A 26 -1.22 -8.24 -2.67
CA VAL A 26 -1.51 -7.13 -1.75
C VAL A 26 -2.41 -6.10 -2.40
N TRP A 27 -2.24 -5.81 -3.69
CA TRP A 27 -2.95 -4.73 -4.38
C TRP A 27 -3.93 -5.26 -5.43
N GLU A 28 -5.03 -4.53 -5.59
CA GLU A 28 -5.99 -4.68 -6.68
C GLU A 28 -6.22 -3.34 -7.39
N GLN A 29 -6.70 -3.41 -8.62
CA GLN A 29 -7.16 -2.24 -9.36
C GLN A 29 -8.64 -2.03 -9.05
N ALA A 30 -9.00 -0.84 -8.58
CA ALA A 30 -10.38 -0.44 -8.33
C ALA A 30 -10.68 0.91 -9.00
N GLU A 31 -11.92 1.13 -9.38
CA GLU A 31 -12.38 2.45 -9.84
C GLU A 31 -12.70 3.32 -8.62
N VAL A 32 -12.05 4.48 -8.53
CA VAL A 32 -12.22 5.47 -7.47
C VAL A 32 -12.40 6.82 -8.15
N ASP A 33 -13.54 7.46 -7.93
CA ASP A 33 -13.90 8.76 -8.51
C ASP A 33 -13.78 8.83 -10.04
N GLY A 34 -14.14 7.73 -10.74
CA GLY A 34 -14.10 7.65 -12.21
C GLY A 34 -12.69 7.41 -12.80
N ALA A 35 -11.69 7.13 -11.95
CA ALA A 35 -10.34 6.77 -12.37
C ALA A 35 -9.92 5.43 -11.77
N PHE A 36 -9.16 4.63 -12.51
CA PHE A 36 -8.58 3.40 -11.97
C PHE A 36 -7.41 3.71 -11.05
N LYS A 37 -7.53 3.32 -9.77
CA LYS A 37 -6.50 3.45 -8.75
C LYS A 37 -6.13 2.09 -8.18
N ALA A 38 -4.91 1.98 -7.66
CA ALA A 38 -4.54 0.82 -6.86
C ALA A 38 -5.26 0.91 -5.51
N LYS A 39 -5.68 -0.24 -4.95
CA LYS A 39 -6.26 -0.35 -3.62
C LYS A 39 -5.67 -1.58 -2.93
N PRO A 40 -5.34 -1.53 -1.63
CA PRO A 40 -4.89 -2.73 -0.93
C PRO A 40 -6.06 -3.69 -0.71
N LYS A 41 -5.86 -4.97 -1.05
CA LYS A 41 -6.79 -6.08 -0.75
C LYS A 41 -6.93 -6.32 0.76
N LYS A 42 -5.90 -5.95 1.52
CA LYS A 42 -5.87 -5.99 2.98
C LYS A 42 -5.13 -4.77 3.51
N GLU A 43 -5.70 -4.13 4.51
CA GLU A 43 -5.10 -2.97 5.17
C GLU A 43 -4.14 -3.35 6.29
N GLU A 44 -4.27 -4.56 6.84
CA GLU A 44 -3.43 -5.07 7.93
C GLU A 44 -2.68 -6.33 7.50
N PHE A 45 -1.42 -6.44 7.93
CA PHE A 45 -0.53 -7.55 7.61
C PHE A 45 0.53 -7.74 8.70
N ASP A 46 1.25 -8.86 8.66
CA ASP A 46 2.26 -9.24 9.65
C ASP A 46 3.68 -9.22 9.06
N ASP A 47 4.69 -9.58 9.87
CA ASP A 47 6.12 -9.45 9.51
C ASP A 47 6.52 -10.20 8.24
N ASP A 48 5.81 -11.28 7.88
CA ASP A 48 6.03 -12.08 6.68
C ASP A 48 5.78 -11.32 5.38
N GLU A 49 4.94 -10.30 5.40
CA GLU A 49 4.59 -9.50 4.21
C GLU A 49 5.29 -8.14 4.18
N LEU A 50 5.93 -7.75 5.28
CA LEU A 50 6.52 -6.41 5.43
C LEU A 50 7.49 -6.06 4.31
N ALA A 51 8.37 -6.98 3.92
CA ALA A 51 9.33 -6.73 2.85
C ALA A 51 8.64 -6.42 1.52
N LYS A 52 7.63 -7.21 1.15
CA LYS A 52 6.87 -7.06 -0.10
C LYS A 52 6.03 -5.78 -0.09
N VAL A 53 5.30 -5.52 1.00
CA VAL A 53 4.48 -4.31 1.12
C VAL A 53 5.36 -3.07 1.07
N LYS A 54 6.52 -3.10 1.75
CA LYS A 54 7.50 -2.01 1.74
C LYS A 54 8.05 -1.74 0.34
N GLU A 55 8.47 -2.77 -0.39
CA GLU A 55 8.95 -2.62 -1.77
C GLU A 55 7.87 -2.00 -2.68
N SER A 56 6.61 -2.43 -2.52
CA SER A 56 5.48 -1.87 -3.27
C SER A 56 5.18 -0.40 -2.93
N ALA A 57 5.53 0.05 -1.73
CA ALA A 57 5.42 1.45 -1.33
C ALA A 57 6.58 2.28 -1.90
N GLU A 58 7.81 1.75 -1.88
CA GLU A 58 9.02 2.42 -2.38
C GLU A 58 8.99 2.64 -3.90
N ILE A 59 8.39 1.72 -4.66
CA ILE A 59 8.26 1.87 -6.13
C ILE A 59 7.22 2.92 -6.53
N CYS A 60 6.38 3.39 -5.60
CA CYS A 60 5.33 4.34 -5.93
C CYS A 60 5.95 5.69 -6.35
N PRO A 61 5.74 6.15 -7.60
CA PRO A 61 6.39 7.36 -8.13
C PRO A 61 5.94 8.65 -7.42
N VAL A 62 4.80 8.59 -6.72
CA VAL A 62 4.21 9.70 -5.95
C VAL A 62 4.20 9.43 -4.45
N GLN A 63 4.82 8.33 -4.00
CA GLN A 63 5.00 7.98 -2.58
C GLN A 63 3.71 8.05 -1.72
N CYS A 64 2.55 7.75 -2.32
CA CYS A 64 1.24 7.88 -1.68
C CYS A 64 0.86 6.67 -0.79
N VAL A 65 1.80 5.77 -0.49
CA VAL A 65 1.58 4.56 0.31
C VAL A 65 2.52 4.61 1.51
N HIS A 66 1.96 4.47 2.70
CA HIS A 66 2.67 4.51 3.97
C HIS A 66 2.42 3.24 4.77
N ILE A 67 3.38 2.88 5.61
CA ILE A 67 3.28 1.69 6.46
C ILE A 67 3.47 2.12 7.91
N ILE A 68 2.48 1.82 8.74
CA ILE A 68 2.48 2.16 10.17
C ILE A 68 2.61 0.88 10.99
N ASN A 69 3.58 0.83 11.90
CA ASN A 69 3.64 -0.20 12.94
C ASN A 69 2.58 0.12 13.99
N LYS A 70 1.60 -0.77 14.18
CA LYS A 70 0.48 -0.53 15.10
C LYS A 70 0.86 -0.69 16.57
N GLU A 71 1.96 -1.38 16.89
CA GLU A 71 2.44 -1.53 18.26
C GLU A 71 3.17 -0.29 18.74
N SER A 72 4.05 0.28 17.90
CA SER A 72 4.84 1.47 18.25
C SER A 72 4.24 2.80 17.79
N GLY A 73 3.34 2.78 16.81
CA GLY A 73 2.86 3.98 16.11
C GLY A 73 3.88 4.56 15.13
N GLU A 74 4.98 3.86 14.87
CA GLU A 74 6.05 4.34 13.99
C GLU A 74 5.67 4.23 12.52
N LYS A 75 5.93 5.30 11.75
CA LYS A 75 5.82 5.31 10.29
C LYS A 75 7.12 4.78 9.69
N ILE A 76 7.03 3.62 9.04
CA ILE A 76 8.16 2.93 8.40
C ILE A 76 8.49 3.56 7.04
N ILE A 77 7.45 3.98 6.31
CA ILE A 77 7.49 4.73 5.03
C ILE A 77 6.36 5.75 5.04
#